data_AF-A0A4Q1ZWQ6-F1
#
_entry.id   AF-A0A4Q1ZWQ6-F1
#
_cell.length_a   1.000
_cell.length_b   1.000
_cell.length_c   1.000
_cell.angle_alpha   90.00
_cell.angle_beta   90.00
_cell.angle_gamma   90.00
#
_symmetry.space_group_name_H-M   'P 1'
#
loop_
_entity.id
_entity.type
_entity.pdbx_description
1 polymer ?
#
loop_
_entity_poly.entity_id
_entity_poly.type
_entity_poly.pdbx_seq_one_letter_code
_entity_poly.pdbx_strand_id
1 'polypeptide(L)'
;MVDINTRKKGYDHMTYEVIKKKFNTSMYTKLVVAILIDILGYVSYLVPFLAEISDIIWAPISAIIIFIMFRKQLIFASTGAIVGFAEEIMTGTDAVPSATLIWVGVYVFNRDKTFKKFSTRELKDMQLVEDLTSKYK
;
A
#
# COMPACT_ATOMS: atom_id res chain seq x y z
N MET A 1 -34.69 -14.53 -24.09
CA MET A 1 -34.40 -14.30 -22.65
C MET A 1 -32.91 -14.57 -22.43
N VAL A 2 -32.14 -13.59 -21.93
CA VAL A 2 -30.71 -13.80 -21.62
C VAL A 2 -30.59 -14.52 -20.28
N ASP A 3 -29.91 -15.66 -20.30
CA ASP A 3 -29.66 -16.54 -19.15
C ASP A 3 -29.08 -15.74 -17.96
N ILE A 4 -29.69 -15.91 -16.78
CA ILE A 4 -29.28 -15.26 -15.53
C ILE A 4 -27.83 -15.62 -15.15
N ASN A 5 -27.35 -16.83 -15.50
CA ASN A 5 -25.96 -17.23 -15.29
C ASN A 5 -24.98 -16.46 -16.17
N THR A 6 -25.34 -16.21 -17.43
CA THR A 6 -24.50 -15.39 -18.33
C THR A 6 -24.41 -13.94 -17.85
N ARG A 7 -25.50 -13.39 -17.27
CA ARG A 7 -25.48 -12.06 -16.65
C ARG A 7 -24.62 -12.03 -15.38
N LYS A 8 -24.79 -12.96 -14.44
CA LYS A 8 -23.97 -13.03 -13.21
C LYS A 8 -22.48 -13.15 -13.51
N LYS A 9 -22.09 -13.96 -14.50
CA LYS A 9 -20.69 -14.10 -14.94
C LYS A 9 -20.13 -12.79 -15.52
N GLY A 10 -20.95 -12.04 -16.25
CA GLY A 10 -20.60 -10.71 -16.75
C GLY A 10 -20.45 -9.66 -15.64
N TYR A 11 -21.35 -9.65 -14.66
CA TYR A 11 -21.27 -8.77 -13.49
C TYR A 11 -20.04 -9.04 -12.64
N ASP A 12 -19.71 -10.32 -12.40
CA ASP A 12 -18.52 -10.73 -11.64
C ASP A 12 -17.22 -10.32 -12.36
N HIS A 13 -17.16 -10.52 -13.67
CA HIS A 13 -16.02 -10.08 -14.49
C HIS A 13 -15.84 -8.55 -14.49
N MET A 14 -16.92 -7.80 -14.69
CA MET A 14 -16.86 -6.32 -14.64
C MET A 14 -16.45 -5.81 -13.26
N THR A 15 -16.95 -6.45 -12.19
CA THR A 15 -16.59 -6.10 -10.81
C THR A 15 -15.12 -6.40 -10.53
N TYR A 16 -14.62 -7.55 -10.98
CA TYR A 16 -13.20 -7.91 -10.90
C TYR A 16 -12.32 -6.87 -11.58
N GLU A 17 -12.64 -6.47 -12.82
CA GLU A 17 -11.84 -5.48 -13.57
C GLU A 17 -11.84 -4.10 -12.89
N VAL A 18 -12.98 -3.65 -12.35
CA VAL A 18 -13.08 -2.40 -11.59
C VAL A 18 -12.21 -2.46 -10.32
N ILE A 19 -12.31 -3.55 -9.55
CA ILE A 19 -11.53 -3.73 -8.31
C ILE A 19 -10.03 -3.85 -8.63
N LYS A 20 -9.66 -4.58 -9.68
CA LYS A 20 -8.28 -4.72 -10.14
C LYS A 20 -7.69 -3.39 -10.57
N LYS A 21 -8.45 -2.58 -11.31
CA LYS A 21 -8.05 -1.23 -11.71
C LYS A 21 -7.82 -0.34 -10.47
N LYS A 22 -8.78 -0.30 -9.54
CA LYS A 22 -8.65 0.45 -8.27
C LYS A 22 -7.44 0.01 -7.46
N PHE A 23 -7.20 -1.31 -7.38
CA PHE A 23 -6.05 -1.88 -6.69
C PHE A 23 -4.74 -1.43 -7.31
N ASN A 24 -4.60 -1.56 -8.64
CA ASN A 24 -3.39 -1.15 -9.35
C ASN A 24 -3.13 0.36 -9.18
N THR A 25 -4.16 1.21 -9.29
CA THR A 25 -4.02 2.65 -9.03
C THR A 25 -3.51 2.91 -7.62
N SER A 26 -4.10 2.28 -6.60
CA SER A 26 -3.64 2.42 -5.21
C SER A 26 -2.20 1.95 -5.02
N MET A 27 -1.83 0.84 -5.67
CA MET A 27 -0.47 0.30 -5.66
C MET A 27 0.54 1.30 -6.26
N TYR A 28 0.26 1.85 -7.44
CA TYR A 28 1.14 2.83 -8.09
C TYR A 28 1.25 4.14 -7.32
N THR A 29 0.14 4.67 -6.77
CA THR A 29 0.19 5.87 -5.93
C THR A 29 1.11 5.68 -4.73
N LYS A 30 1.05 4.51 -4.07
CA LYS A 30 1.94 4.22 -2.93
C LYS A 30 3.39 4.03 -3.34
N LEU A 31 3.64 3.50 -4.54
CA LEU A 31 5.00 3.39 -5.08
C LEU A 31 5.63 4.77 -5.25
N VAL A 32 4.88 5.69 -5.88
CA VAL A 32 5.35 7.07 -6.10
C VAL A 32 5.65 7.76 -4.77
N VAL A 33 4.74 7.66 -3.80
CA VAL A 33 4.97 8.27 -2.48
C VAL A 33 6.14 7.61 -1.75
N ALA A 34 6.31 6.29 -1.85
CA ALA A 34 7.47 5.59 -1.28
C ALA A 34 8.80 6.08 -1.87
N ILE A 35 8.89 6.16 -3.20
CA ILE A 35 10.07 6.69 -3.90
C ILE A 35 10.35 8.14 -3.49
N LEU A 36 9.31 8.99 -3.39
CA LEU A 36 9.47 10.38 -2.96
C LEU A 36 10.00 10.47 -1.53
N ILE A 37 9.51 9.64 -0.61
CA ILE A 37 10.00 9.60 0.78
C ILE A 37 11.48 9.20 0.80
N ASP A 38 11.86 8.18 0.04
CA ASP A 38 13.25 7.72 -0.02
C ASP A 38 14.17 8.79 -0.63
N ILE A 39 13.78 9.41 -1.75
CA ILE A 39 14.55 10.51 -2.36
C ILE A 39 14.69 11.68 -1.39
N LEU A 40 13.63 12.07 -0.69
CA LEU A 40 13.68 13.14 0.31
C LEU A 40 14.61 12.77 1.47
N GLY A 41 14.65 11.50 1.87
CA GLY A 41 15.65 10.98 2.80
C GLY A 41 17.07 11.17 2.29
N TYR A 42 17.37 10.78 1.05
CA TYR A 42 18.71 10.95 0.46
C TYR A 42 19.15 12.40 0.28
N VAL A 43 18.21 13.30 -0.06
CA VAL A 43 18.51 14.73 -0.27
C VAL A 43 18.99 15.38 1.03
N SER A 44 18.53 14.91 2.19
CA SER A 44 19.01 15.39 3.50
C SER A 44 20.51 15.17 3.70
N TYR A 45 21.08 14.08 3.16
CA TYR A 45 22.52 13.77 3.28
C TYR A 45 23.43 14.63 2.38
N LEU A 46 22.90 15.38 1.42
CA LEU A 46 23.70 16.20 0.49
C LEU A 46 24.22 17.51 1.11
N VAL A 47 23.67 17.95 2.25
CA VAL A 47 24.10 19.19 2.92
C VAL A 47 24.67 18.85 4.30
N PRO A 48 26.02 18.79 4.45
CA PRO A 48 26.65 18.55 5.74
C PRO A 48 26.17 19.60 6.75
N PHE A 49 25.86 19.20 7.99
CA PHE A 49 25.30 20.03 9.08
C PHE A 49 23.76 20.23 9.10
N LEU A 50 23.09 20.33 7.95
CA LEU A 50 21.62 20.33 7.87
C LEU A 50 21.05 18.91 7.93
N ALA A 51 21.79 17.92 7.42
CA ALA A 51 21.46 16.50 7.42
C ALA A 51 21.01 16.00 8.81
N GLU A 52 21.87 16.14 9.82
CA GLU A 52 21.66 15.58 11.16
C GLU A 52 20.44 16.18 11.89
N ILE A 53 20.18 17.48 11.72
CA ILE A 53 19.02 18.16 12.35
C ILE A 53 17.75 17.84 11.57
N SER A 54 17.85 17.77 10.24
CA SER A 54 16.71 17.41 9.38
C SER A 54 16.27 15.98 9.61
N ASP A 55 17.18 15.05 9.90
CA ASP A 55 16.84 13.64 10.17
C ASP A 55 16.09 13.46 11.49
N ILE A 56 16.40 14.23 12.54
CA ILE A 56 15.66 14.17 13.81
C ILE A 56 14.18 14.49 13.63
N ILE A 57 13.83 15.36 12.68
CA ILE A 57 12.45 15.78 12.42
C ILE A 57 11.84 14.94 11.29
N TRP A 58 12.59 14.70 10.22
CA TRP A 58 12.11 13.99 9.03
C TRP A 58 11.96 12.49 9.25
N ALA A 59 12.81 11.86 10.06
CA ALA A 59 12.68 10.44 10.40
C ALA A 59 11.35 10.10 11.08
N PRO A 60 10.90 10.80 12.15
CA PRO A 60 9.60 10.50 12.75
C PRO A 60 8.43 10.85 11.81
N ILE A 61 8.53 11.91 11.02
CA ILE A 61 7.49 12.28 10.05
C ILE A 61 7.36 11.21 8.96
N SER A 62 8.48 10.82 8.35
CA SER A 62 8.51 9.77 7.31
C SER A 62 8.02 8.44 7.85
N ALA A 63 8.42 8.06 9.07
CA ALA A 63 7.93 6.86 9.75
C ALA A 63 6.40 6.88 9.95
N ILE A 64 5.82 8.02 10.34
CA ILE A 64 4.36 8.19 10.47
C ILE A 64 3.68 8.08 9.10
N ILE A 65 4.22 8.71 8.06
CA ILE A 65 3.64 8.66 6.71
C ILE A 65 3.63 7.22 6.18
N ILE A 66 4.76 6.52 6.26
CA ILE A 66 4.88 5.11 5.88
C ILE A 66 3.90 4.26 6.70
N PHE A 67 3.85 4.47 8.02
CA PHE A 67 2.92 3.75 8.88
C PHE A 67 1.47 3.95 8.44
N ILE A 68 1.04 5.18 8.13
CA ILE A 68 -0.33 5.46 7.67
C ILE A 68 -0.60 4.82 6.30
N MET A 69 0.32 4.96 5.35
CA MET A 69 0.19 4.44 3.98
C MET A 69 0.00 2.93 3.94
N PHE A 70 0.72 2.23 4.81
CA PHE A 70 0.74 0.79 4.83
C PHE A 70 0.03 0.19 6.05
N ARG A 71 -0.54 0.95 6.99
CA ARG A 71 -1.17 0.45 8.24
C ARG A 71 -2.05 -0.78 8.03
N LYS A 72 -2.86 -0.78 6.97
CA LYS A 72 -3.84 -1.85 6.68
C LYS A 72 -3.22 -3.09 6.03
N GLN A 73 -2.01 -2.94 5.48
CA GLN A 73 -1.19 -3.93 4.78
C GLN A 73 -0.05 -4.46 5.66
N LEU A 74 0.62 -3.59 6.43
CA LEU A 74 1.72 -3.85 7.36
C LEU A 74 1.35 -4.90 8.38
N ILE A 75 0.20 -4.78 9.06
CA ILE A 75 -0.29 -5.73 10.08
C ILE A 75 -0.35 -7.20 9.58
N PHE A 76 -0.27 -7.42 8.26
CA PHE A 76 -0.37 -8.74 7.61
C PHE A 76 0.91 -9.12 6.84
N ALA A 77 1.82 -8.17 6.62
CA ALA A 77 3.18 -8.38 6.13
C ALA A 77 4.20 -8.56 7.29
N SER A 78 3.75 -8.32 8.52
CA SER A 78 4.55 -7.94 9.69
C SER A 78 5.20 -9.07 10.47
N THR A 79 5.81 -10.05 9.83
CA THR A 79 6.83 -10.83 10.55
C THR A 79 8.07 -11.05 9.71
N GLY A 80 7.98 -11.70 8.55
CA GLY A 80 9.18 -12.03 7.77
C GLY A 80 9.85 -10.82 7.10
N ALA A 81 9.09 -10.02 6.36
CA ALA A 81 9.64 -8.94 5.54
C ALA A 81 10.08 -7.72 6.37
N ILE A 82 9.35 -7.42 7.46
CA ILE A 82 9.72 -6.32 8.37
C ILE A 82 10.95 -6.69 9.21
N VAL A 83 11.05 -7.94 9.67
CA VAL A 83 12.23 -8.39 10.43
C VAL A 83 13.46 -8.45 9.52
N GLY A 84 13.37 -9.01 8.32
CA GLY A 84 14.50 -9.02 7.37
C GLY A 84 14.95 -7.63 6.93
N PHE A 85 14.01 -6.70 6.72
CA PHE A 85 14.33 -5.31 6.43
C PHE A 85 14.92 -4.56 7.64
N ALA A 86 14.43 -4.83 8.85
CA ALA A 86 15.00 -4.29 10.07
C ALA A 86 16.43 -4.82 10.32
N GLU A 87 16.70 -6.09 10.01
CA GLU A 87 18.05 -6.67 10.04
C GLU A 87 18.97 -5.98 9.03
N GLU A 88 18.52 -5.70 7.80
CA GLU A 88 19.29 -4.94 6.79
C GLU A 88 19.61 -3.49 7.23
N ILE A 89 18.65 -2.81 7.88
CA ILE A 89 18.88 -1.48 8.49
C ILE A 89 19.90 -1.57 9.64
N MET A 90 19.76 -2.56 10.53
CA MET A 90 20.69 -2.76 11.66
C MET A 90 22.11 -3.13 11.21
N THR A 91 22.27 -3.73 10.03
CA THR A 91 23.58 -4.11 9.46
C THR A 91 24.28 -2.94 8.73
N GLY A 92 23.69 -1.73 8.73
CA GLY A 92 24.43 -0.50 8.44
C GLY A 92 24.44 -0.06 6.98
N THR A 93 23.38 -0.31 6.22
CA THR A 93 23.21 0.34 4.91
C THR A 93 22.38 1.62 5.07
N ASP A 94 23.06 2.74 5.36
CA ASP A 94 22.48 4.08 5.54
C ASP A 94 21.94 4.69 4.22
N ALA A 95 21.88 3.87 3.17
CA ALA A 95 21.62 4.28 1.80
C ALA A 95 20.67 3.31 1.10
N VAL A 96 19.65 2.78 1.78
CA VAL A 96 18.65 1.88 1.17
C VAL A 96 17.27 2.54 1.15
N PRO A 97 16.56 2.50 0.01
CA PRO A 97 15.23 3.10 -0.14
C PRO A 97 14.19 2.32 0.66
N SER A 98 14.06 2.70 1.93
CA SER A 98 13.34 2.03 2.99
C SER A 98 11.84 1.94 2.72
N ALA A 99 11.22 3.03 2.29
CA ALA A 99 9.80 3.06 1.95
C ALA A 99 9.51 2.21 0.71
N THR A 100 10.41 2.20 -0.26
CA THR A 100 10.31 1.39 -1.48
C THR A 100 10.44 -0.09 -1.18
N LEU A 101 11.33 -0.50 -0.26
CA LEU A 101 11.42 -1.90 0.17
C LEU A 101 10.16 -2.39 0.88
N ILE A 102 9.57 -1.56 1.74
CA ILE A 102 8.27 -1.87 2.35
C ILE A 102 7.19 -2.06 1.27
N TRP A 103 7.19 -1.19 0.25
CA TRP A 103 6.29 -1.34 -0.88
C TRP A 103 6.50 -2.67 -1.62
N VAL A 104 7.75 -3.06 -1.89
CA VAL A 104 8.10 -4.34 -2.53
C VAL A 104 7.61 -5.51 -1.67
N GLY A 105 7.87 -5.48 -0.36
CA GLY A 105 7.33 -6.41 0.63
C GLY A 105 5.82 -6.64 0.48
N VAL A 106 5.06 -5.53 0.45
CA VAL A 106 3.60 -5.56 0.44
C VAL A 106 3.00 -5.97 -0.92
N TYR A 107 3.57 -5.47 -2.02
CA TYR A 107 2.97 -5.52 -3.35
C TYR A 107 3.62 -6.49 -4.33
N VAL A 108 4.85 -6.93 -4.07
CA VAL A 108 5.55 -7.95 -4.87
C VAL A 108 5.43 -9.31 -4.18
N PHE A 109 5.94 -9.45 -2.95
CA PHE A 109 5.94 -10.73 -2.25
C PHE A 109 4.55 -11.14 -1.74
N ASN A 110 3.76 -10.18 -1.28
CA ASN A 110 2.47 -10.44 -0.66
C ASN A 110 1.27 -10.04 -1.55
N ARG A 111 1.47 -9.90 -2.86
CA ARG A 111 0.49 -9.35 -3.80
C ARG A 111 -0.90 -9.96 -3.68
N ASP A 112 -1.00 -11.29 -3.69
CA ASP A 112 -2.30 -11.99 -3.69
C ASP A 112 -3.06 -11.81 -2.39
N LYS A 113 -2.34 -11.86 -1.25
CA LYS A 113 -2.91 -11.61 0.07
C LYS A 113 -3.41 -10.15 0.17
N THR A 114 -2.60 -9.21 -0.32
CA THR A 114 -2.92 -7.78 -0.36
C THR A 114 -4.13 -7.51 -1.27
N PHE A 115 -4.19 -8.14 -2.45
CA PHE A 115 -5.30 -8.01 -3.41
C PHE A 115 -6.60 -8.61 -2.87
N LYS A 116 -6.57 -9.84 -2.32
CA LYS A 116 -7.76 -10.50 -1.76
C LYS A 116 -8.40 -9.69 -0.64
N LYS A 117 -7.57 -9.08 0.21
CA LYS A 117 -8.07 -8.25 1.31
C LYS A 117 -8.60 -6.90 0.82
N PHE A 118 -7.93 -6.30 -0.18
CA PHE A 118 -8.41 -5.09 -0.84
C PHE A 118 -9.77 -5.34 -1.48
N SER A 119 -9.90 -6.39 -2.29
CA SER A 119 -11.16 -6.75 -2.96
C SER A 119 -12.28 -7.04 -1.97
N THR A 120 -12.01 -7.79 -0.90
CA THR A 120 -13.01 -8.08 0.13
C THR A 120 -13.53 -6.81 0.81
N ARG A 121 -12.67 -5.80 1.02
CA ARG A 121 -13.09 -4.52 1.61
C ARG A 121 -13.89 -3.68 0.63
N GLU A 122 -13.43 -3.54 -0.61
CA GLU A 122 -14.18 -2.84 -1.65
C GLU A 122 -15.55 -3.48 -1.91
N LEU A 123 -15.64 -4.81 -1.90
CA LEU A 123 -16.92 -5.53 -2.05
C LEU A 123 -17.86 -5.26 -0.88
N LYS A 124 -17.36 -5.25 0.37
CA LYS A 124 -18.17 -4.91 1.54
C LYS A 124 -18.67 -3.46 1.48
N ASP A 125 -17.82 -2.54 1.06
CA ASP A 125 -18.18 -1.12 0.93
C ASP A 125 -19.22 -0.93 -0.19
N MET A 126 -19.12 -1.66 -1.30
CA MET A 126 -20.13 -1.67 -2.37
C MET A 126 -21.47 -2.23 -1.90
N GLN A 127 -21.47 -3.36 -1.19
CA GLN A 127 -22.67 -3.96 -0.61
C GLN A 127 -23.36 -3.01 0.38
N LEU A 128 -22.59 -2.35 1.24
CA LEU A 128 -23.12 -1.36 2.18
C LEU A 128 -23.82 -0.20 1.46
N VAL A 129 -23.25 0.29 0.37
CA VAL A 129 -23.85 1.38 -0.43
C VAL A 129 -25.13 0.91 -1.12
N GLU A 130 -25.16 -0.31 -1.64
CA GLU A 130 -26.36 -0.90 -2.25
C GLU A 130 -27.49 -1.04 -1.22
N ASP A 131 -27.18 -1.58 -0.04
CA ASP A 131 -28.12 -1.73 1.08
C ASP A 131 -28.69 -0.36 1.51
N LEU A 132 -27.83 0.64 1.66
CA LEU A 132 -28.25 2.01 2.01
C LEU A 132 -29.14 2.63 0.93
N THR A 133 -28.78 2.48 -0.34
CA THR A 133 -29.54 3.08 -1.45
C THR A 133 -30.90 2.41 -1.62
N SER A 134 -31.01 1.10 -1.36
CA SER A 134 -32.28 0.37 -1.41
C SER A 134 -33.27 0.79 -0.32
N LYS A 135 -32.77 1.25 0.84
CA LYS A 135 -33.59 1.70 1.97
C LYS A 135 -34.33 3.03 1.72
N TYR A 136 -33.80 3.87 0.83
CA TYR A 136 -34.37 5.19 0.51
C TYR A 136 -35.09 5.24 -0.84
N LYS A 137 -35.30 4.08 -1.47
CA LYS A 137 -36.01 3.92 -2.74
C LYS A 137 -37.33 3.21 -2.52
#